data_AF-A0A1V1WAA8-F1
#
_entry.id   AF-A0A1V1WAA8-F1
#
_cell.length_a   1.000
_cell.length_b   1.000
_cell.length_c   1.000
_cell.angle_alpha   90.00
_cell.angle_beta   90.00
_cell.angle_gamma   90.00
#
_symmetry.space_group_name_H-M   'P 1'
#
loop_
_entity.id
_entity.type
_entity.pdbx_description
1 polymer ?
#
loop_
_entity_poly.entity_id
_entity_poly.type
_entity_poly.pdbx_seq_one_letter_code
_entity_poly.pdbx_strand_id
1 'polypeptide(L)' 'MPTEDECLAGFGLAMAESDLAMAQMTPREQAEAAWTPTSTHTVDELEDLIRAERGMAPLHDAKAS' A
#
# COMPACT_ATOMS: atom_id res chain seq x y z
N MET A 1 3.33 -11.17 29.91
CA MET A 1 2.87 -11.35 28.52
C MET A 1 1.58 -10.58 28.36
N PRO A 2 1.38 -9.89 27.22
CA PRO A 2 0.09 -9.26 26.94
C PRO A 2 -1.02 -10.30 26.86
N THR A 3 -2.23 -9.89 27.24
CA THR A 3 -3.47 -10.64 27.08
C THR A 3 -3.92 -10.64 25.61
N GLU A 4 -4.84 -11.53 25.26
CA GLU A 4 -5.43 -11.58 23.92
C GLU A 4 -6.08 -10.25 23.53
N ASP A 5 -6.83 -9.64 24.46
CA ASP A 5 -7.47 -8.34 24.26
C ASP A 5 -6.45 -7.21 24.03
N GLU A 6 -5.34 -7.21 24.76
CA GLU A 6 -4.25 -6.24 24.56
C GLU A 6 -3.56 -6.44 23.19
N CYS A 7 -3.41 -7.69 22.75
CA CYS A 7 -2.87 -7.99 21.42
C CYS A 7 -3.82 -7.51 20.31
N LEU A 8 -5.13 -7.73 20.44
CA LEU A 8 -6.13 -7.30 19.45
C LEU A 8 -6.23 -5.77 19.39
N ALA A 9 -6.22 -5.09 20.54
CA ALA A 9 -6.20 -3.64 20.60
C ALA A 9 -4.93 -3.06 19.96
N GLY A 10 -3.77 -3.65 20.23
CA GLY A 10 -2.50 -3.27 19.62
C GLY A 10 -2.50 -3.46 18.10
N PHE A 11 -3.05 -4.57 17.61
CA PHE A 11 -3.21 -4.82 16.17
C PHE A 11 -4.11 -3.77 15.51
N GLY A 12 -5.25 -3.45 16.14
CA GLY A 12 -6.17 -2.43 15.62
C GLY A 12 -5.51 -1.05 15.51
N LEU A 13 -4.72 -0.65 16.52
CA LEU A 13 -3.95 0.59 16.48
C LEU A 13 -2.91 0.60 15.37
N ALA A 14 -2.12 -0.48 15.24
CA ALA A 14 -1.11 -0.60 14.21
C ALA A 14 -1.69 -0.51 12.80
N MET A 15 -2.85 -1.15 12.56
CA MET A 15 -3.56 -1.05 11.28
C MET A 15 -4.04 0.39 11.01
N ALA A 16 -4.64 1.05 12.00
CA ALA A 16 -5.11 2.43 11.85
C ALA A 16 -3.96 3.42 11.58
N GLU A 17 -2.81 3.25 12.25
CA GLU A 17 -1.62 4.07 12.01
C GLU A 17 -1.03 3.82 10.61
N SER A 18 -1.01 2.56 10.16
CA SER A 18 -0.60 2.20 8.80
C SER A 18 -1.50 2.84 7.76
N ASP A 19 -2.82 2.80 7.95
CA ASP A 19 -3.79 3.43 7.04
C ASP A 19 -3.59 4.95 6.96
N LEU A 20 -3.36 5.60 8.10
CA LEU A 20 -3.07 7.03 8.15
C LEU A 20 -1.75 7.37 7.43
N ALA A 21 -0.72 6.55 7.60
CA ALA A 21 0.56 6.74 6.92
C ALA A 21 0.41 6.58 5.39
N MET A 22 -0.30 5.53 4.94
CA MET A 22 -0.58 5.31 3.52
C MET A 22 -1.42 6.44 2.91
N ALA A 23 -2.39 6.99 3.64
CA ALA A 23 -3.22 8.10 3.18
C ALA A 23 -2.42 9.39 2.94
N GLN A 24 -1.29 9.58 3.62
CA GLN A 24 -0.41 10.74 3.43
C GLN A 24 0.59 10.55 2.28
N MET A 25 0.81 9.32 1.83
CA MET A 25 1.71 9.02 0.72
C MET A 25 1.04 9.32 -0.63
N THR A 26 1.84 9.83 -1.55
CA THR A 26 1.49 9.80 -2.97
C THR A 26 1.41 8.35 -3.46
N PRO A 27 0.65 8.06 -4.53
CA PRO A 27 0.61 6.72 -5.12
C PRO A 27 2.00 6.17 -5.46
N ARG A 28 2.93 7.03 -5.91
CA ARG A 28 4.31 6.66 -6.19
C ARG A 28 5.07 6.22 -4.94
N GLU A 29 5.03 7.01 -3.88
CA GLU A 29 5.71 6.70 -2.62
C GLU A 29 5.17 5.40 -2.01
N GLN A 30 3.85 5.18 -2.09
CA GLN A 30 3.24 3.93 -1.63
C GLN A 30 3.65 2.73 -2.50
N ALA A 31 3.76 2.89 -3.82
CA ALA A 31 4.24 1.84 -4.72
C ALA A 31 5.70 1.46 -4.44
N GLU A 32 6.57 2.46 -4.23
CA GLU A 32 7.97 2.23 -3.87
C GLU A 32 8.12 1.56 -2.50
N ALA A 33 7.27 1.93 -1.53
CA ALA A 33 7.25 1.29 -0.22
C ALA A 33 6.72 -0.16 -0.25
N ALA A 34 5.77 -0.45 -1.15
CA ALA A 34 5.21 -1.79 -1.33
C ALA A 34 6.10 -2.71 -2.16
N TRP A 35 6.96 -2.16 -3.02
CA TRP A 35 7.79 -2.95 -3.92
C TRP A 35 8.91 -3.67 -3.17
N THR A 36 9.08 -4.94 -3.53
CA THR A 36 10.16 -5.81 -3.05
C THR A 36 10.81 -6.55 -4.22
N PRO A 37 12.05 -7.06 -4.09
CA PRO A 37 12.70 -7.81 -5.16
C PRO A 37 11.95 -9.07 -5.62
N THR A 38 11.03 -9.58 -4.81
CA THR A 38 10.18 -10.74 -5.11
C THR A 38 8.80 -10.35 -5.65
N SER A 39 8.54 -9.06 -5.87
CA SER A 39 7.25 -8.58 -6.38
C SER A 39 7.04 -9.03 -7.82
N THR A 40 5.83 -9.46 -8.12
CA THR A 40 5.40 -9.81 -9.49
C THR A 40 5.09 -8.58 -10.34
N HIS A 41 5.01 -7.41 -9.70
CA HIS A 41 4.72 -6.14 -10.33
C HIS A 41 5.94 -5.21 -10.25
N THR A 42 6.10 -4.40 -11.28
CA THR A 42 7.00 -3.25 -11.24
C THR A 42 6.42 -2.16 -10.33
N VAL A 43 7.26 -1.21 -9.92
CA VAL A 43 6.81 -0.05 -9.14
C VAL A 43 5.74 0.73 -9.91
N ASP A 44 5.88 0.86 -11.23
CA ASP A 44 4.95 1.61 -12.08
C ASP A 44 3.57 0.93 -12.14
N GLU A 45 3.55 -0.41 -12.24
CA GLU A 45 2.32 -1.20 -12.18
C GLU A 45 1.66 -1.12 -10.79
N LEU A 46 2.44 -1.15 -9.72
CA LEU A 46 1.93 -0.97 -8.36
C LEU A 46 1.34 0.43 -8.18
N GLU A 47 1.97 1.46 -8.73
CA GLU A 47 1.46 2.83 -8.71
C GLU A 47 0.10 2.91 -9.42
N ASP A 48 -0.04 2.30 -10.60
CA ASP A 48 -1.32 2.31 -11.33
C ASP A 48 -2.42 1.52 -10.60
N LEU A 49 -2.09 0.41 -9.94
CA LEU A 49 -3.03 -0.32 -9.09
C LEU A 49 -3.52 0.54 -7.91
N ILE A 50 -2.59 1.21 -7.22
CA ILE A 50 -2.91 2.11 -6.10
C ILE A 50 -3.76 3.29 -6.58
N ARG A 51 -3.44 3.85 -7.75
CA ARG A 51 -4.24 4.92 -8.38
C ARG A 51 -5.65 4.46 -8.70
N ALA A 52 -5.80 3.27 -9.28
CA ALA A 52 -7.11 2.68 -9.59
C ALA A 52 -7.95 2.46 -8.32
N GLU A 53 -7.35 1.94 -7.25
CA GLU A 53 -8.01 1.78 -5.94
C GLU A 53 -8.47 3.13 -5.37
N ARG A 54 -7.69 4.19 -5.58
CA ARG A 54 -8.01 5.58 -5.18
C ARG A 54 -8.96 6.30 -6.16
N GLY A 55 -9.45 5.64 -7.21
CA GLY A 55 -10.33 6.23 -8.22
C GLY A 55 -9.66 7.25 -9.15
N MET A 56 -8.33 7.19 -9.26
CA MET A 56 -7.51 8.03 -10.14
C MET A 56 -7.25 7.32 -11.47
N ALA A 57 -7.05 8.09 -12.55
CA ALA A 57 -6.62 7.54 -13.82
C ALA A 57 -5.18 6.98 -13.70
N PRO A 58 -4.88 5.82 -14.33
CA PRO A 58 -3.51 5.29 -14.41
C PRO A 58 -2.60 6.28 -15.14
N LEU A 59 -1.31 6.25 -14.80
CA LEU A 59 -0.28 7.06 -15.43
C LEU A 59 0.42 6.31 -16.56
N HIS A 60 0.60 5.01 -16.40
CA HIS A 60 1.32 4.21 -17.38
C HIS A 60 0.29 3.46 -18.24
N ASP A 61 0.49 3.51 -19.55
CA ASP A 61 -0.30 2.68 -20.46
C ASP A 61 -0.04 1.21 -20.10
N ALA A 62 -1.10 0.43 -19.93
CA ALA A 62 -1.02 -1.02 -19.86
C ALA A 62 -0.55 -1.57 -21.22
N LYS A 63 0.75 -1.40 -21.52
CA LYS A 63 1.41 -1.95 -22.69
C LYS A 63 2.70 -2.63 -22.28
N ALA A 64 2.65 -3.94 -22.47
CA ALA A 64 3.74 -4.88 -22.68
C ALA A 64 4.41 -5.48 -21.44
N SER A 65 3.89 -6.62 -20.98
CA SER A 65 4.52 -7.94 -21.21
C SER A 65 3.53 -9.07 -20.97
#